data_AF-A0A1H9LZJ2-F1
#
_entry.id   AF-A0A1H9LZJ2-F1
#
_cell.length_a   1.000
_cell.length_b   1.000
_cell.length_c   1.000
_cell.angle_alpha   90.00
_cell.angle_beta   90.00
_cell.angle_gamma   90.00
#
_symmetry.space_group_name_H-M   'P 1'
#
loop_
_entity.id
_entity.type
_entity.pdbx_description
1 polymer ?
#
loop_
_entity_poly.entity_id
_entity_poly.type
_entity_poly.pdbx_seq_one_letter_code
_entity_poly.pdbx_strand_id
1 'polypeptide(L)'
;MGRSLTRLLQGLGLIPVAYLFVCLMVASVGHSTFSLELPTLTDPDSNSTAELMLGTLPAQLLFLLLSVFLASRQLLIGTFVLAGTLAAWLQCQVFAEHFGTTWSSSEILILLGVNTPWLVLALIPGLALLLGVERLHKQSA
;
A
#
# COMPACT_ATOMS: atom_id res chain seq x y z
N MET A 1 25.65 -1.02 -0.96
CA MET A 1 24.53 -1.10 0.02
C MET A 1 24.11 -2.56 0.22
N GLY A 2 23.80 -3.03 1.45
CA GLY A 2 23.41 -4.43 1.67
C GLY A 2 22.08 -4.80 0.97
N ARG A 3 21.96 -6.02 0.45
CA ARG A 3 20.75 -6.50 -0.26
C ARG A 3 19.50 -6.44 0.63
N SER A 4 19.61 -6.81 1.91
CA SER A 4 18.50 -6.74 2.88
C SER A 4 18.05 -5.31 3.16
N LEU A 5 18.99 -4.37 3.31
CA LEU A 5 18.66 -2.94 3.50
C LEU A 5 17.94 -2.36 2.28
N THR A 6 18.36 -2.77 1.08
CA THR A 6 17.72 -2.38 -0.18
C THR A 6 16.27 -2.88 -0.23
N ARG A 7 16.01 -4.13 0.17
CA ARG A 7 14.64 -4.67 0.24
C ARG A 7 13.78 -3.97 1.29
N LEU A 8 14.35 -3.62 2.44
CA LEU A 8 13.68 -2.83 3.47
C LEU A 8 13.24 -1.46 2.95
N LEU A 9 14.15 -0.73 2.30
CA LEU A 9 13.83 0.56 1.68
C LEU A 9 12.75 0.42 0.60
N GLN A 10 12.81 -0.64 -0.20
CA GLN A 10 11.79 -0.94 -1.20
C GLN A 10 10.43 -1.24 -0.55
N GLY A 11 10.39 -1.97 0.56
CA GLY A 11 9.16 -2.28 1.31
C GLY A 11 8.51 -1.04 1.94
N LEU A 12 9.31 -0.05 2.36
CA LEU A 12 8.78 1.24 2.84
C LEU A 12 7.95 1.96 1.77
N GLY A 13 8.18 1.68 0.48
CA GLY A 13 7.37 2.17 -0.62
C GLY A 13 5.90 1.72 -0.57
N LEU A 14 5.54 0.72 0.23
CA LEU A 14 4.14 0.29 0.41
C LEU A 14 3.32 1.26 1.28
N ILE A 15 3.97 2.03 2.17
CA ILE A 15 3.29 3.03 3.01
C ILE A 15 2.63 4.12 2.17
N PRO A 16 3.33 4.83 1.26
CA PRO A 16 2.69 5.84 0.43
C PRO A 16 1.66 5.26 -0.55
N VAL A 17 1.82 3.99 -0.96
CA VAL A 17 0.81 3.29 -1.79
C VAL A 17 -0.48 3.12 -1.00
N ALA A 18 -0.40 2.58 0.21
CA ALA A 18 -1.54 2.42 1.11
C ALA A 18 -2.20 3.78 1.43
N TYR A 19 -1.40 4.79 1.76
CA TYR A 19 -1.86 6.14 2.05
C TYR A 19 -2.68 6.74 0.91
N LEU A 20 -2.10 6.80 -0.29
CA LEU A 20 -2.79 7.38 -1.45
C LEU A 20 -4.02 6.57 -1.83
N PHE A 21 -3.93 5.25 -1.73
CA PHE A 21 -5.08 4.39 -2.00
C PHE A 21 -6.25 4.72 -1.07
N VAL A 22 -6.01 4.85 0.25
CA VAL A 22 -7.06 5.22 1.21
C VAL A 22 -7.67 6.58 0.87
N CYS A 23 -6.85 7.62 0.60
CA CYS A 23 -7.36 8.94 0.23
C CYS A 23 -8.22 8.91 -1.05
N LEU A 24 -7.78 8.19 -2.08
CA LEU A 24 -8.53 8.02 -3.34
C LEU A 24 -9.83 7.23 -3.14
N MET A 25 -9.79 6.21 -2.30
CA MET A 25 -10.96 5.41 -1.94
C MET A 25 -12.00 6.23 -1.18
N VAL A 26 -11.58 7.05 -0.22
CA VAL A 26 -12.49 7.96 0.51
C VAL A 26 -13.13 8.97 -0.44
N ALA A 27 -12.35 9.59 -1.34
CA ALA A 27 -12.88 10.56 -2.29
C ALA A 27 -13.88 9.93 -3.28
N SER A 28 -13.58 8.72 -3.76
CA SER A 28 -14.41 8.02 -4.75
C SER A 28 -15.71 7.47 -4.15
N VAL A 29 -15.66 6.88 -2.95
CA VAL A 29 -16.83 6.28 -2.29
C VAL A 29 -17.64 7.34 -1.54
N GLY A 30 -16.97 8.24 -0.82
CA GLY A 30 -17.61 9.27 0.00
C GLY A 30 -18.20 10.45 -0.76
N HIS A 31 -18.07 10.48 -2.10
CA HIS A 31 -18.48 11.60 -2.96
C HIS A 31 -17.92 12.96 -2.49
N SER A 32 -16.78 12.92 -1.80
CA SER A 32 -16.12 14.08 -1.23
C SER A 32 -15.01 14.56 -2.16
N THR A 33 -14.67 15.85 -2.05
CA THR A 33 -13.52 16.40 -2.76
C THR A 33 -12.25 15.66 -2.34
N PHE A 34 -11.40 15.31 -3.30
CA PHE A 34 -10.12 14.67 -2.99
C PHE A 34 -9.32 15.51 -1.99
N SER A 35 -8.97 14.90 -0.87
CA SER A 35 -8.08 15.46 0.15
C SER A 35 -6.95 14.49 0.42
N LEU A 36 -5.76 15.02 0.68
CA LEU A 36 -4.63 14.26 1.17
C LEU A 36 -4.70 14.08 2.68
N GLU A 37 -5.73 14.56 3.36
CA GLU A 37 -5.93 14.27 4.79
C GLU A 37 -6.41 12.84 4.98
N LEU A 38 -5.79 12.13 5.93
CA LEU A 38 -6.15 10.75 6.24
C LEU A 38 -7.46 10.76 7.04
N PRO A 39 -8.42 9.86 6.74
CA PRO A 39 -9.65 9.78 7.51
C PRO A 39 -9.35 9.46 8.97
N THR A 40 -9.97 10.21 9.88
CA THR A 40 -9.83 10.04 11.34
C THR A 40 -10.63 8.85 11.79
N LEU A 41 -9.98 7.84 12.37
CA LEU A 41 -10.68 6.67 12.88
C LEU A 41 -11.64 7.05 14.01
N THR A 42 -12.70 6.26 14.17
CA THR A 42 -13.80 6.53 15.12
C THR A 42 -13.32 6.63 16.57
N ASP A 43 -12.22 5.95 16.92
CA ASP A 43 -11.60 6.05 18.23
C ASP A 43 -10.82 7.37 18.39
N PRO A 44 -11.21 8.24 19.34
CA PRO A 44 -10.60 9.57 19.51
C PRO A 44 -9.14 9.52 19.97
N ASP A 45 -8.69 8.39 20.52
CA ASP A 45 -7.30 8.14 20.91
C ASP A 45 -6.49 7.42 19.81
N SER A 46 -7.12 7.05 18.68
CA SER A 46 -6.46 6.32 17.60
C SER A 46 -5.74 7.27 16.64
N ASN A 47 -4.47 6.97 16.36
CA ASN A 47 -3.69 7.69 15.37
C ASN A 47 -3.81 6.98 14.02
N SER A 48 -4.60 7.54 13.09
CA SER A 48 -4.79 6.99 11.74
C SER A 48 -3.49 6.72 10.99
N THR A 49 -2.41 7.48 11.25
CA THR A 49 -1.10 7.23 10.64
C THR A 49 -0.46 5.95 11.19
N ALA A 50 -0.59 5.73 12.50
CA ALA A 50 -0.06 4.53 13.16
C ALA A 50 -0.83 3.28 12.72
N GLU A 51 -2.16 3.37 12.61
CA GLU A 51 -3.03 2.30 12.12
C GLU A 51 -2.74 1.97 10.65
N LEU A 52 -2.50 2.99 9.82
CA LEU A 52 -2.06 2.76 8.45
C LEU A 52 -0.72 2.03 8.40
N MET A 53 0.28 2.49 9.16
CA MET A 53 1.58 1.82 9.22
C MET A 53 1.45 0.37 9.69
N LEU A 54 0.68 0.13 10.75
CA LEU A 54 0.44 -1.20 11.31
C LEU A 54 -0.28 -2.10 10.30
N GLY A 55 -1.30 -1.59 9.62
CA GLY A 55 -2.03 -2.32 8.57
C GLY A 55 -1.18 -2.62 7.32
N THR A 56 -0.13 -1.84 7.04
CA THR A 56 0.81 -2.14 5.94
C THR A 56 1.90 -3.15 6.31
N LEU A 57 2.15 -3.35 7.61
CA LEU A 57 3.25 -4.18 8.11
C LEU A 57 3.20 -5.63 7.60
N PRO A 58 2.04 -6.33 7.55
CA PRO A 58 1.97 -7.68 7.00
C PRO A 58 2.40 -7.76 5.53
N ALA A 59 1.99 -6.78 4.72
CA ALA A 59 2.36 -6.70 3.31
C ALA A 59 3.87 -6.40 3.13
N GLN A 60 4.44 -5.55 3.98
CA GLN A 60 5.88 -5.27 4.00
C GLN A 60 6.70 -6.51 4.35
N LEU A 61 6.30 -7.25 5.39
CA LEU A 61 6.97 -8.49 5.78
C LEU A 61 6.90 -9.54 4.67
N LEU A 62 5.72 -9.70 4.03
CA LEU A 62 5.55 -10.60 2.91
C LEU A 62 6.45 -10.21 1.73
N PHE A 63 6.50 -8.91 1.38
CA PHE A 63 7.39 -8.41 0.34
C PHE A 63 8.86 -8.69 0.66
N LEU A 64 9.28 -8.46 1.90
CA LEU A 64 10.65 -8.74 2.34
C LEU A 64 11.00 -10.23 2.21
N LEU A 65 10.15 -11.10 2.75
CA LEU A 65 10.34 -12.55 2.69
C LEU A 65 10.47 -13.06 1.25
N LEU A 66 9.58 -12.62 0.37
CA LEU A 66 9.57 -13.07 -1.02
C LEU A 66 10.72 -12.45 -1.83
N SER A 67 11.02 -11.17 -1.62
CA SER A 67 12.00 -10.43 -2.44
C SER A 67 13.46 -10.78 -2.15
N VAL A 68 13.76 -11.44 -1.02
CA VAL A 68 15.11 -11.95 -0.72
C VAL A 68 15.57 -12.94 -1.78
N PHE A 69 14.69 -13.85 -2.19
CA PHE A 69 14.99 -14.92 -3.15
C PHE A 69 14.93 -14.46 -4.61
N LEU A 70 14.39 -13.28 -4.88
CA LEU A 70 14.18 -12.77 -6.24
C LEU A 70 15.41 -12.02 -6.77
N ALA A 71 15.95 -12.51 -7.89
CA ALA A 71 16.99 -11.84 -8.66
C ALA A 71 16.43 -11.06 -9.86
N SER A 72 15.29 -11.49 -10.42
CA SER A 72 14.67 -10.83 -11.57
C SER A 72 13.91 -9.57 -11.16
N ARG A 73 14.17 -8.47 -11.88
CA ARG A 73 13.46 -7.20 -11.73
C ARG A 73 11.96 -7.34 -11.99
N GLN A 74 11.56 -8.14 -12.97
CA GLN A 74 10.14 -8.33 -13.28
C GLN A 74 9.40 -9.05 -12.15
N LEU A 75 10.03 -10.07 -11.57
CA LEU A 75 9.46 -10.78 -10.41
C LEU A 75 9.36 -9.85 -9.20
N LEU A 76 10.39 -9.04 -8.96
CA LEU A 76 10.40 -8.06 -7.88
C LEU A 76 9.24 -7.05 -8.02
N ILE A 77 9.02 -6.50 -9.22
CA ILE A 77 7.89 -5.61 -9.51
C ILE A 77 6.56 -6.34 -9.28
N GLY A 78 6.41 -7.56 -9.80
CA GLY A 78 5.21 -8.37 -9.60
C GLY A 78 4.91 -8.62 -8.12
N THR A 79 5.92 -9.00 -7.35
CA THR A 79 5.80 -9.18 -5.88
C THR A 79 5.47 -7.88 -5.16
N PHE A 80 6.03 -6.75 -5.60
CA PHE A 80 5.68 -5.44 -5.05
C PHE A 80 4.22 -5.07 -5.32
N VAL A 81 3.73 -5.29 -6.55
CA VAL A 81 2.32 -5.05 -6.91
C VAL A 81 1.39 -5.95 -6.11
N LEU A 82 1.72 -7.23 -5.94
CA LEU A 82 0.96 -8.16 -5.10
C LEU A 82 0.92 -7.70 -3.64
N ALA A 83 2.07 -7.29 -3.08
CA ALA A 83 2.14 -6.76 -1.73
C ALA A 83 1.36 -5.44 -1.60
N GLY A 84 1.41 -4.55 -2.60
CA GLY A 84 0.62 -3.31 -2.63
C GLY A 84 -0.88 -3.57 -2.70
N THR A 85 -1.30 -4.58 -3.46
CA THR A 85 -2.71 -5.02 -3.52
C THR A 85 -3.16 -5.58 -2.18
N LEU A 86 -2.33 -6.39 -1.52
CA LEU A 86 -2.61 -6.90 -0.18
C LEU A 86 -2.69 -5.77 0.85
N ALA A 87 -1.76 -4.82 0.80
CA ALA A 87 -1.77 -3.64 1.67
C ALA A 87 -3.05 -2.84 1.48
N ALA A 88 -3.44 -2.56 0.23
CA ALA A 88 -4.69 -1.88 -0.10
C ALA A 88 -5.92 -2.61 0.45
N TRP A 89 -5.97 -3.94 0.32
CA TRP A 89 -7.05 -4.75 0.89
C TRP A 89 -7.11 -4.67 2.42
N LEU A 90 -5.96 -4.78 3.10
CA LEU A 90 -5.87 -4.65 4.55
C LEU A 90 -6.29 -3.25 5.02
N GLN A 91 -5.90 -2.20 4.31
CA GLN A 91 -6.34 -0.83 4.61
C GLN A 91 -7.84 -0.65 4.41
N CYS A 92 -8.44 -1.29 3.39
CA CYS A 92 -9.89 -1.26 3.24
C CYS A 92 -10.61 -1.85 4.45
N GLN A 93 -10.05 -2.87 5.09
CA GLN A 93 -10.60 -3.46 6.31
C GLN A 93 -10.46 -2.52 7.50
N VAL A 94 -9.29 -1.88 7.67
CA VAL A 94 -9.02 -0.92 8.76
C VAL A 94 -9.92 0.31 8.65
N PHE A 95 -10.10 0.84 7.44
CA PHE A 95 -10.89 2.05 7.19
C PHE A 95 -12.33 1.75 6.71
N ALA A 96 -12.81 0.51 6.90
CA ALA A 96 -14.11 0.06 6.40
C ALA A 96 -15.27 0.99 6.82
N GLU A 97 -15.23 1.49 8.06
CA GLU A 97 -16.25 2.38 8.62
C GLU A 97 -16.38 3.70 7.85
N HIS A 98 -15.29 4.20 7.25
CA HIS A 98 -15.31 5.41 6.44
C HIS A 98 -15.90 5.21 5.05
N PHE A 99 -15.99 3.96 4.58
CA PHE A 99 -16.65 3.63 3.32
C PHE A 99 -18.15 3.35 3.50
N GLY A 100 -18.63 3.25 4.74
CA GLY A 100 -20.02 2.97 5.09
C GLY A 100 -20.15 1.84 6.12
N THR A 101 -21.32 1.72 6.74
CA THR A 101 -21.53 0.72 7.80
C THR A 101 -21.77 -0.66 7.20
N THR A 102 -20.90 -1.62 7.55
CA THR A 102 -21.00 -3.07 7.28
C THR A 102 -20.61 -3.57 5.88
N TRP A 103 -19.44 -3.17 5.38
CA TRP A 103 -18.83 -3.88 4.24
C TRP A 103 -18.34 -5.26 4.67
N SER A 104 -18.90 -6.32 4.09
CA SER A 104 -18.36 -7.67 4.20
C SER A 104 -17.03 -7.80 3.45
N SER A 105 -16.19 -8.76 3.84
CA SER A 105 -14.91 -9.01 3.16
C SER A 105 -15.07 -9.25 1.65
N SER A 106 -16.19 -9.84 1.20
CA SER A 106 -16.52 -10.02 -0.21
C SER A 106 -16.82 -8.69 -0.91
N GLU A 107 -17.55 -7.79 -0.26
CA GLU A 107 -17.87 -6.49 -0.84
C GLU A 107 -16.62 -5.60 -0.92
N ILE A 108 -15.69 -5.73 0.04
CA ILE A 108 -14.39 -5.05 -0.03
C ILE A 108 -13.55 -5.56 -1.21
N LEU A 109 -13.61 -6.85 -1.54
CA LEU A 109 -12.93 -7.39 -2.72
C LEU A 109 -13.55 -6.86 -4.02
N ILE A 110 -14.88 -6.76 -4.08
CA ILE A 110 -15.58 -6.14 -5.21
C ILE A 110 -15.19 -4.66 -5.32
N LEU A 111 -15.16 -3.95 -4.20
CA LEU A 111 -14.77 -2.55 -4.11
C LEU A 111 -13.35 -2.34 -4.63
N LEU A 112 -12.40 -3.20 -4.23
CA LEU A 112 -11.02 -3.18 -4.72
C LEU A 112 -10.96 -3.46 -6.23
N GLY A 113 -11.76 -4.41 -6.73
CA GLY A 113 -11.86 -4.73 -8.15
C GLY A 113 -12.39 -3.56 -8.98
N VAL A 114 -13.48 -2.92 -8.53
CA VAL A 114 -14.07 -1.74 -9.20
C VAL A 114 -13.11 -0.55 -9.17
N ASN A 115 -12.39 -0.38 -8.06
CA ASN A 115 -11.43 0.71 -7.85
C ASN A 115 -9.98 0.37 -8.25
N THR A 116 -9.80 -0.65 -9.10
CA THR A 116 -8.48 -1.01 -9.65
C THR A 116 -7.73 0.17 -10.27
N PRO A 117 -8.36 1.12 -11.00
CA PRO A 117 -7.65 2.29 -11.52
C PRO A 117 -6.99 3.14 -10.43
N TRP A 118 -7.63 3.29 -9.27
CA TRP A 118 -7.06 4.02 -8.13
C TRP A 118 -5.91 3.28 -7.48
N LEU A 119 -5.97 1.95 -7.43
CA LEU A 119 -4.85 1.13 -7.00
C LEU A 119 -3.64 1.29 -7.93
N VAL A 120 -3.86 1.31 -9.25
CA VAL A 120 -2.80 1.54 -10.23
C VAL A 120 -2.15 2.92 -10.04
N LEU A 121 -2.96 3.96 -9.80
CA LEU A 121 -2.45 5.31 -9.50
C LEU A 121 -1.67 5.35 -8.18
N ALA A 122 -2.20 4.71 -7.13
CA ALA A 122 -1.55 4.65 -5.83
C ALA A 122 -0.23 3.87 -5.86
N LEU A 123 -0.08 2.89 -6.75
CA LEU A 123 1.16 2.13 -6.95
C LEU A 123 2.31 2.97 -7.54
N ILE A 124 2.03 4.08 -8.24
CA ILE A 124 3.03 4.88 -8.96
C ILE A 124 4.18 5.33 -8.03
N PRO A 125 3.96 6.03 -6.91
CA PRO A 125 5.05 6.46 -6.05
C PRO A 125 5.82 5.30 -5.42
N GLY A 126 5.14 4.22 -5.05
CA GLY A 126 5.78 3.02 -4.52
C GLY A 126 6.71 2.36 -5.56
N LEU A 127 6.25 2.22 -6.80
CA LEU A 127 7.04 1.69 -7.91
C LEU A 127 8.20 2.63 -8.29
N ALA A 128 7.99 3.94 -8.25
CA ALA A 128 9.07 4.91 -8.47
C ALA A 128 10.18 4.75 -7.43
N LEU A 129 9.83 4.60 -6.15
CA LEU A 129 10.76 4.33 -5.06
C LEU A 129 11.46 2.98 -5.25
N LEU A 130 10.70 1.93 -5.56
CA LEU A 130 11.20 0.59 -5.83
C LEU A 130 12.33 0.60 -6.87
N LEU A 131 12.06 1.23 -8.01
CA LEU A 131 12.96 1.32 -9.15
C LEU A 131 14.14 2.27 -8.88
N GLY A 132 13.90 3.38 -8.18
CA GLY A 132 14.95 4.32 -7.77
C GLY A 132 15.97 3.65 -6.85
N VAL A 133 15.51 2.95 -5.82
CA VAL A 133 16.36 2.21 -4.88
C VAL A 133 17.10 1.06 -5.59
N GLU A 134 16.44 0.36 -6.53
CA GLU A 134 17.10 -0.68 -7.33
C GLU A 134 18.24 -0.11 -8.19
N ARG A 135 18.05 1.08 -8.80
CA ARG A 135 19.09 1.76 -9.59
C ARG A 135 20.27 2.18 -8.71
N LEU A 136 20.01 2.77 -7.54
CA LEU A 136 21.05 3.18 -6.59
C LEU A 136 21.87 1.98 -6.10
N HIS A 137 21.22 0.85 -5.83
CA HIS A 137 21.93 -0.37 -5.44
C HIS A 137 22.91 -0.84 -6.53
N LYS A 138 22.48 -0.85 -7.80
CA LYS A 138 23.32 -1.24 -8.95
C LYS A 138 24.48 -0.28 -9.22
N GLN A 139 24.36 1.00 -8.88
CA GLN A 139 25.45 1.97 -9.00
C GLN A 139 26.48 1.87 -7.87
N SER A 140 26.09 1.27 -6.73
CA SER A 140 26.93 1.13 -5.54
C SER A 140 27.68 -0.22 -5.44
N ALA A 141 27.49 -1.10 -6.42
CA ALA A 141 28.05 -2.44 -6.50
C ALA A 141 29.03 -2.51 -7.67
#